data_AF-A0A957VTG6-F1
#
_entry.id   AF-A0A957VTG6-F1
#
_cell.length_a   1.000
_cell.length_b   1.000
_cell.length_c   1.000
_cell.angle_alpha   90.00
_cell.angle_beta   90.00
_cell.angle_gamma   90.00
#
_symmetry.space_group_name_H-M   'P 1'
#
loop_
_entity.id
_entity.type
_entity.pdbx_description
1 polymer ?
#
loop_
_entity_poly.entity_id
_entity_poly.type
_entity_poly.pdbx_seq_one_letter_code
_entity_poly.pdbx_strand_id
1 'polypeptide(L)'
;MYCNNYHKNLVFKDKWKFTKGALSLIAVLIGLIYLADGVSAGPPVDEYADSVGGSSGIVVFANNATGSPDGNFAAVAGLLGGGDLTLDMGQGEEGTGNLIVYYQVLETGVMPHINFLDEDRNVIASTTLSGLMISPGTLAVTATYPNSPTRYRYVQFISDITEVFLIDAIEAVTFSPDDDGDGILNSDEDRNHDGNFDNDDTDGDTIPNYQDTDDDGDGIDTATECPSNPCTDSDGDTVPNYLEPNNVDTDTDSAMNHADNDDDGDTILTADEDINGNGDPTDDDLDGDGKPNYLDDDDDGDGTLTKDEGTGDSDGDGIPNYLDPNSGGDSDSDGIIDGDEDPNGDNNPLNDDTDGDGTPNYLD
;
A
#
# COMPACT_ATOMS: atom_id res chain seq x y z
N MET A 1 2.38 11.43 -87.81
CA MET A 1 2.50 12.76 -88.46
C MET A 1 3.35 13.63 -87.52
N TYR A 2 4.60 13.91 -87.93
CA TYR A 2 5.61 14.88 -87.41
C TYR A 2 5.96 14.88 -85.90
N CYS A 3 7.14 14.36 -85.51
CA CYS A 3 8.45 15.05 -85.25
C CYS A 3 8.51 15.69 -83.84
N ASN A 4 9.53 15.52 -82.99
CA ASN A 4 10.97 15.44 -83.22
C ASN A 4 11.73 14.75 -82.07
N ASN A 5 12.87 14.15 -82.42
CA ASN A 5 13.95 13.68 -81.56
C ASN A 5 14.70 14.82 -80.85
N TYR A 6 15.28 14.58 -79.67
CA TYR A 6 16.71 14.80 -79.41
C TYR A 6 17.15 14.12 -78.09
N HIS A 7 18.17 13.26 -78.19
CA HIS A 7 18.95 12.68 -77.10
C HIS A 7 19.82 13.73 -76.40
N LYS A 8 20.05 13.57 -75.08
CA LYS A 8 21.36 13.73 -74.43
C LYS A 8 21.39 13.05 -73.04
N ASN A 9 22.54 12.47 -72.72
CA ASN A 9 22.84 11.50 -71.67
C ASN A 9 23.08 12.09 -70.26
N LEU A 10 23.13 11.16 -69.29
CA LEU A 10 23.92 11.12 -68.03
C LEU A 10 23.21 11.40 -66.69
N VAL A 11 22.79 10.30 -66.05
CA VAL A 11 23.07 9.82 -64.67
C VAL A 11 23.48 10.86 -63.62
N PHE A 12 22.75 10.94 -62.49
CA PHE A 12 23.21 10.58 -61.14
C PHE A 12 22.16 10.92 -60.06
N LYS A 13 21.90 9.92 -59.20
CA LYS A 13 21.66 9.94 -57.74
C LYS A 13 20.57 10.82 -57.13
N ASP A 14 19.80 10.14 -56.27
CA ASP A 14 19.03 10.60 -55.12
C ASP A 14 19.31 12.03 -54.66
N LYS A 15 18.23 12.78 -54.46
CA LYS A 15 17.99 13.53 -53.22
C LYS A 15 16.60 14.18 -53.24
N TRP A 16 15.90 13.97 -52.15
CA TRP A 16 14.67 14.65 -51.77
C TRP A 16 14.82 16.17 -51.81
N LYS A 17 13.81 16.86 -52.34
CA LYS A 17 13.45 18.24 -51.96
C LYS A 17 11.94 18.37 -51.90
N PHE A 18 11.44 18.62 -50.69
CA PHE A 18 10.08 19.00 -50.36
C PHE A 18 9.68 20.30 -51.09
N THR A 19 8.46 20.34 -51.63
CA THR A 19 7.71 21.59 -51.82
C THR A 19 6.62 21.69 -50.77
N LYS A 20 6.67 22.78 -50.01
CA LYS A 20 5.69 23.22 -49.02
C LYS A 20 4.32 23.44 -49.66
N GLY A 21 3.28 22.97 -48.99
CA GLY A 21 1.88 23.24 -49.31
C GLY A 21 1.00 22.43 -48.36
N ALA A 22 0.79 22.97 -47.17
CA ALA A 22 0.15 22.35 -46.02
C ALA A 22 -1.30 21.89 -46.31
N LEU A 23 -1.64 20.68 -45.85
CA LEU A 23 -2.77 20.50 -44.95
C LEU A 23 -2.53 19.27 -44.07
N SER A 24 -2.80 19.48 -42.79
CA SER A 24 -2.46 18.68 -41.62
C SER A 24 -3.28 17.40 -41.51
N LEU A 25 -2.64 16.28 -41.14
CA LEU A 25 -3.14 15.33 -40.15
C LEU A 25 -2.03 14.32 -39.82
N ILE A 26 -1.38 14.58 -38.68
CA ILE A 26 -0.52 13.64 -37.95
C ILE A 26 -1.45 12.74 -37.13
N ALA A 27 -1.31 11.43 -37.25
CA ALA A 27 -1.38 10.48 -36.14
C ALA A 27 -0.76 9.16 -36.63
N VAL A 28 0.46 8.93 -36.19
CA VAL A 28 1.18 7.67 -36.28
C VAL A 28 0.57 6.76 -35.21
N LEU A 29 -0.07 5.66 -35.61
CA LEU A 29 -0.45 4.59 -34.70
C LEU A 29 0.69 3.57 -34.69
N ILE A 30 1.66 3.75 -33.78
CA ILE A 30 2.53 2.65 -33.34
C ILE A 30 1.77 2.02 -32.18
N GLY A 31 1.04 0.95 -32.45
CA GLY A 31 0.55 0.05 -31.40
C GLY A 31 1.72 -0.82 -30.96
N LEU A 32 2.37 -0.42 -29.88
CA LEU A 32 3.12 -1.35 -29.04
C LEU A 32 2.09 -2.31 -28.46
N ILE A 33 2.25 -3.59 -28.79
CA ILE A 33 1.58 -4.68 -28.11
C ILE A 33 2.35 -4.83 -26.79
N TYR A 34 1.85 -4.23 -25.72
CA TYR A 34 2.06 -4.79 -24.39
C TYR A 34 0.99 -5.89 -24.25
N LEU A 35 1.44 -7.13 -24.20
CA LEU A 35 0.70 -8.18 -23.50
C LEU A 35 1.11 -7.99 -22.04
N ALA A 36 0.43 -7.10 -21.33
CA ALA A 36 0.27 -7.30 -19.91
C ALA A 36 -0.68 -8.48 -19.80
N ASP A 37 -0.25 -9.55 -19.15
CA ASP A 37 -1.18 -10.56 -18.68
C ASP A 37 -2.19 -9.80 -17.82
N GLY A 38 -3.41 -9.66 -18.35
CA GLY A 38 -4.49 -9.01 -17.63
C GLY A 38 -4.88 -9.94 -16.50
N VAL A 39 -4.23 -9.79 -15.35
CA VAL A 39 -4.93 -9.94 -14.08
C VAL A 39 -6.13 -9.02 -14.22
N SER A 40 -7.31 -9.62 -14.21
CA SER A 40 -8.55 -8.86 -14.17
C SER A 40 -8.56 -8.20 -12.80
N ALA A 41 -8.04 -6.97 -12.70
CA ALA A 41 -8.30 -6.13 -11.54
C ALA A 41 -9.79 -6.23 -11.26
N GLY A 42 -10.14 -6.54 -10.00
CA GLY A 42 -11.52 -6.65 -9.56
C GLY A 42 -12.30 -5.36 -9.86
N PRO A 43 -13.60 -5.32 -9.55
CA PRO A 43 -14.23 -4.02 -9.32
C PRO A 43 -13.37 -3.20 -8.33
N PRO A 44 -13.34 -1.86 -8.45
CA PRO A 44 -12.68 -1.03 -7.45
C PRO A 44 -13.29 -1.30 -6.08
N VAL A 45 -12.46 -1.41 -5.05
CA VAL A 45 -12.91 -1.61 -3.67
C VAL A 45 -13.96 -0.57 -3.30
N ASP A 46 -15.15 -1.03 -2.93
CA ASP A 46 -16.24 -0.17 -2.54
C ASP A 46 -17.07 -0.76 -1.38
N GLU A 47 -17.99 0.04 -0.85
CA GLU A 47 -18.80 -0.39 0.28
C GLU A 47 -20.03 -1.26 -0.11
N TYR A 48 -20.26 -1.49 -1.40
CA TYR A 48 -21.44 -2.16 -1.94
C TYR A 48 -21.19 -3.64 -2.27
N ALA A 49 -22.27 -4.39 -2.50
CA ALA A 49 -22.11 -5.77 -2.94
C ALA A 49 -21.69 -5.86 -4.42
N ASP A 50 -20.55 -6.48 -4.67
CA ASP A 50 -20.04 -6.77 -6.01
C ASP A 50 -20.89 -7.73 -6.84
N SER A 51 -21.40 -8.78 -6.21
CA SER A 51 -21.92 -9.91 -6.96
C SER A 51 -23.04 -10.66 -6.24
N VAL A 52 -23.72 -11.52 -7.01
CA VAL A 52 -24.73 -12.42 -6.45
C VAL A 52 -24.05 -13.72 -6.03
N GLY A 53 -23.84 -13.88 -4.72
CA GLY A 53 -23.28 -15.08 -4.11
C GLY A 53 -24.19 -16.33 -4.16
N GLY A 54 -25.46 -16.19 -4.56
CA GLY A 54 -26.39 -17.30 -4.76
C GLY A 54 -27.85 -16.91 -4.57
N SER A 55 -28.78 -17.76 -4.98
CA SER A 55 -30.20 -17.59 -4.66
C SER A 55 -30.98 -18.89 -4.69
N SER A 56 -32.09 -18.94 -3.95
CA SER A 56 -33.07 -20.01 -4.02
C SER A 56 -34.50 -19.48 -4.03
N GLY A 57 -35.46 -20.34 -4.39
CA GLY A 57 -36.86 -19.94 -4.53
C GLY A 57 -37.11 -19.07 -5.77
N ILE A 58 -37.91 -18.02 -5.63
CA ILE A 58 -38.21 -17.07 -6.71
C ILE A 58 -37.45 -15.78 -6.45
N VAL A 59 -36.31 -15.62 -7.14
CA VAL A 59 -35.57 -14.36 -7.25
C VAL A 59 -35.60 -13.89 -8.70
N VAL A 60 -35.98 -12.63 -8.91
CA VAL A 60 -36.05 -12.01 -10.24
C VAL A 60 -35.06 -10.84 -10.28
N PHE A 61 -34.23 -10.81 -11.33
CA PHE A 61 -33.21 -9.78 -11.53
C PHE A 61 -32.25 -9.62 -10.34
N ALA A 62 -31.70 -10.73 -9.82
CA ALA A 62 -30.79 -10.74 -8.66
C ALA A 62 -29.64 -9.71 -8.77
N ASN A 63 -29.04 -9.60 -9.96
CA ASN A 63 -27.92 -8.67 -10.23
C ASN A 63 -28.34 -7.19 -10.23
N ASN A 64 -29.62 -6.86 -10.08
CA ASN A 64 -30.02 -5.47 -9.86
C ASN A 64 -29.71 -5.01 -8.42
N ALA A 65 -29.33 -5.92 -7.51
CA ALA A 65 -29.02 -5.58 -6.12
C ALA A 65 -27.51 -5.43 -5.83
N THR A 66 -26.68 -5.33 -6.88
CA THR A 66 -25.20 -5.23 -6.78
C THR A 66 -24.73 -3.85 -7.23
N GLY A 67 -23.67 -3.34 -6.62
CA GLY A 67 -23.15 -1.99 -6.81
C GLY A 67 -24.02 -0.91 -6.14
N SER A 68 -23.74 0.36 -6.47
CA SER A 68 -24.44 1.50 -5.88
C SER A 68 -25.93 1.54 -6.26
N PRO A 69 -26.81 2.12 -5.41
CA PRO A 69 -28.25 2.19 -5.66
C PRO A 69 -28.57 2.94 -6.96
N ASP A 70 -29.30 2.30 -7.88
CA ASP A 70 -29.59 2.83 -9.21
C ASP A 70 -31.10 2.89 -9.55
N GLY A 71 -31.94 2.36 -8.66
CA GLY A 71 -33.39 2.29 -8.79
C GLY A 71 -33.89 1.09 -9.59
N ASN A 72 -33.02 0.17 -9.98
CA ASN A 72 -33.38 -1.14 -10.49
C ASN A 72 -33.41 -2.12 -9.31
N PHE A 73 -34.46 -2.93 -9.21
CA PHE A 73 -34.62 -3.78 -8.03
C PHE A 73 -34.49 -5.26 -8.38
N ALA A 74 -33.82 -6.01 -7.51
CA ALA A 74 -33.98 -7.45 -7.37
C ALA A 74 -35.25 -7.72 -6.58
N ALA A 75 -36.05 -8.69 -7.02
CA ALA A 75 -37.27 -9.09 -6.34
C ALA A 75 -37.08 -10.47 -5.69
N VAL A 76 -37.18 -10.55 -4.36
CA VAL A 76 -37.11 -11.78 -3.58
C VAL A 76 -38.51 -12.15 -3.10
N ALA A 77 -39.02 -13.31 -3.50
CA ALA A 77 -40.37 -13.77 -3.16
C ALA A 77 -40.35 -15.14 -2.47
N GLY A 78 -40.97 -15.24 -1.29
CA GLY A 78 -41.01 -16.48 -0.47
C GLY A 78 -42.07 -17.51 -0.89
N LEU A 79 -42.55 -17.50 -2.14
CA LEU A 79 -43.62 -18.39 -2.60
C LEU A 79 -43.11 -19.84 -2.78
N LEU A 80 -43.84 -20.84 -2.25
CA LEU A 80 -43.58 -22.29 -2.36
C LEU A 80 -42.31 -22.83 -1.67
N GLY A 81 -41.86 -22.22 -0.57
CA GLY A 81 -40.81 -22.83 0.28
C GLY A 81 -39.71 -21.90 0.78
N GLY A 82 -39.92 -20.58 0.71
CA GLY A 82 -38.90 -19.59 1.03
C GLY A 82 -38.07 -19.22 -0.20
N GLY A 83 -37.69 -17.95 -0.30
CA GLY A 83 -36.75 -17.47 -1.30
C GLY A 83 -35.62 -16.77 -0.58
N ASP A 84 -34.40 -17.03 -1.02
CA ASP A 84 -33.21 -16.35 -0.52
C ASP A 84 -32.40 -15.72 -1.65
N LEU A 85 -31.82 -14.57 -1.35
CA LEU A 85 -30.84 -13.89 -2.19
C LEU A 85 -29.61 -13.64 -1.34
N THR A 86 -28.50 -14.24 -1.74
CA THR A 86 -27.19 -14.02 -1.13
C THR A 86 -26.41 -13.06 -2.02
N LEU A 87 -26.00 -11.94 -1.43
CA LEU A 87 -25.12 -10.94 -2.04
C LEU A 87 -23.72 -11.11 -1.46
N ASP A 88 -22.72 -10.92 -2.30
CA ASP A 88 -21.30 -11.08 -2.01
C ASP A 88 -20.64 -9.70 -2.02
N MET A 89 -19.91 -9.36 -0.95
CA MET A 89 -19.44 -7.99 -0.72
C MET A 89 -18.20 -7.57 -1.54
N GLY A 90 -17.49 -8.47 -2.23
CA GLY A 90 -16.10 -8.25 -2.75
C GLY A 90 -14.95 -8.76 -1.85
N GLN A 91 -13.99 -9.53 -2.40
CA GLN A 91 -12.92 -10.15 -1.58
C GLN A 91 -12.04 -9.00 -1.16
N GLY A 92 -11.73 -8.91 0.13
CA GLY A 92 -11.11 -7.70 0.63
C GLY A 92 -12.08 -6.51 0.71
N GLU A 93 -13.39 -6.73 0.66
CA GLU A 93 -14.41 -5.71 0.87
C GLU A 93 -15.39 -6.15 1.96
N GLU A 94 -14.94 -7.01 2.88
CA GLU A 94 -15.85 -7.57 3.88
C GLU A 94 -16.33 -6.52 4.88
N GLY A 95 -17.65 -6.48 5.08
CA GLY A 95 -18.27 -5.61 6.06
C GLY A 95 -17.89 -6.01 7.50
N THR A 96 -17.64 -5.02 8.34
CA THR A 96 -17.30 -5.19 9.77
C THR A 96 -18.37 -4.60 10.69
N GLY A 97 -19.34 -3.88 10.13
CA GLY A 97 -20.33 -3.10 10.86
C GLY A 97 -21.76 -3.32 10.40
N ASN A 98 -22.63 -2.38 10.77
CA ASN A 98 -24.02 -2.40 10.32
C ASN A 98 -24.12 -2.38 8.79
N LEU A 99 -25.28 -2.74 8.27
CA LEU A 99 -25.53 -2.76 6.84
C LEU A 99 -26.65 -1.78 6.50
N ILE A 100 -26.48 -0.94 5.50
CA ILE A 100 -27.55 -0.17 4.89
C ILE A 100 -28.16 -1.00 3.76
N VAL A 101 -29.48 -1.12 3.77
CA VAL A 101 -30.24 -1.81 2.72
C VAL A 101 -31.07 -0.77 2.00
N TYR A 102 -30.85 -0.66 0.69
CA TYR A 102 -31.65 0.15 -0.21
C TYR A 102 -32.78 -0.70 -0.78
N TYR A 103 -34.02 -0.27 -0.55
CA TYR A 103 -35.19 -1.11 -0.80
C TYR A 103 -36.40 -0.32 -1.29
N GLN A 104 -37.37 -1.08 -1.81
CA GLN A 104 -38.72 -0.61 -2.01
C GLN A 104 -39.73 -1.63 -1.45
N VAL A 105 -40.71 -1.14 -0.69
CA VAL A 105 -41.80 -1.97 -0.15
C VAL A 105 -43.14 -1.50 -0.72
N LEU A 106 -43.88 -2.45 -1.30
CA LEU A 106 -45.18 -2.22 -1.94
C LEU A 106 -46.37 -2.64 -1.06
N GLU A 107 -46.12 -3.40 0.01
CA GLU A 107 -47.15 -3.97 0.89
C GLU A 107 -46.73 -3.88 2.38
N THR A 108 -47.69 -3.76 3.29
CA THR A 108 -47.41 -3.79 4.73
C THR A 108 -47.31 -5.24 5.22
N GLY A 109 -46.27 -5.60 5.96
CA GLY A 109 -46.13 -6.95 6.52
C GLY A 109 -44.77 -7.60 6.28
N VAL A 110 -43.97 -7.03 5.36
CA VAL A 110 -42.66 -7.56 5.01
C VAL A 110 -41.72 -7.44 6.20
N MET A 111 -41.17 -8.57 6.64
CA MET A 111 -40.14 -8.65 7.67
C MET A 111 -39.00 -9.54 7.14
N PRO A 112 -38.11 -8.99 6.30
CA PRO A 112 -36.99 -9.76 5.78
C PRO A 112 -36.03 -10.11 6.92
N HIS A 113 -35.62 -11.38 6.94
CA HIS A 113 -34.54 -11.85 7.79
C HIS A 113 -33.23 -11.72 7.01
N ILE A 114 -32.18 -11.24 7.68
CA ILE A 114 -30.83 -11.13 7.12
C ILE A 114 -29.92 -12.07 7.91
N ASN A 115 -29.18 -12.91 7.21
CA ASN A 115 -28.01 -13.58 7.74
C ASN A 115 -26.76 -12.88 7.22
N PHE A 116 -25.79 -12.68 8.10
CA PHE A 116 -24.42 -12.31 7.78
C PHE A 116 -23.58 -13.59 7.80
N LEU A 117 -22.79 -13.82 6.76
CA LEU A 117 -22.00 -15.03 6.60
C LEU A 117 -20.53 -14.70 6.38
N ASP A 118 -19.67 -15.57 6.91
CA ASP A 118 -18.22 -15.54 6.66
C ASP A 118 -17.88 -16.01 5.24
N GLU A 119 -16.59 -15.99 4.89
CA GLU A 119 -16.03 -16.47 3.60
C GLU A 119 -16.43 -17.91 3.25
N ASP A 120 -16.54 -18.77 4.26
CA ASP A 120 -16.94 -20.17 4.18
C ASP A 120 -18.46 -20.36 4.06
N ARG A 121 -19.23 -19.26 4.08
CA ARG A 121 -20.70 -19.20 4.04
C ARG A 121 -21.37 -19.80 5.28
N ASN A 122 -20.70 -19.78 6.43
CA ASN A 122 -21.33 -20.05 7.70
C ASN A 122 -22.03 -18.79 8.21
N VAL A 123 -23.23 -18.95 8.77
CA VAL A 123 -23.95 -17.83 9.39
C VAL A 123 -23.26 -17.45 10.69
N ILE A 124 -22.71 -16.24 10.75
CA ILE A 124 -22.03 -15.70 11.93
C ILE A 124 -22.94 -14.75 12.73
N ALA A 125 -23.91 -14.10 12.08
CA ALA A 125 -24.94 -13.32 12.75
C ALA A 125 -26.24 -13.31 11.95
N SER A 126 -27.34 -12.96 12.63
CA SER A 126 -28.64 -12.77 11.98
C SER A 126 -29.38 -11.57 12.58
N THR A 127 -30.18 -10.89 11.77
CA THR A 127 -31.03 -9.79 12.19
C THR A 127 -32.35 -9.76 11.42
N THR A 128 -33.30 -8.94 11.85
CA THR A 128 -34.58 -8.73 11.15
C THR A 128 -34.72 -7.26 10.80
N LEU A 129 -34.99 -6.97 9.54
CA LEU A 129 -35.26 -5.61 9.10
C LEU A 129 -36.60 -5.13 9.67
N SER A 130 -36.55 -4.07 10.47
CA SER A 130 -37.71 -3.46 11.13
C SER A 130 -37.83 -1.99 10.73
N GLY A 131 -39.03 -1.41 10.86
CA GLY A 131 -39.24 0.01 10.58
C GLY A 131 -39.33 0.37 9.10
N LEU A 132 -39.62 -0.61 8.24
CA LEU A 132 -39.78 -0.39 6.81
C LEU A 132 -40.96 0.57 6.52
N MET A 133 -40.74 1.54 5.64
CA MET A 133 -41.77 2.46 5.18
C MET A 133 -42.19 2.15 3.75
N ILE A 134 -43.45 2.47 3.42
CA ILE A 134 -43.96 2.34 2.05
C ILE A 134 -43.71 3.66 1.32
N SER A 135 -42.98 3.60 0.21
CA SER A 135 -42.70 4.74 -0.65
C SER A 135 -42.63 4.32 -2.11
N PRO A 136 -43.06 5.16 -3.07
CA PRO A 136 -42.91 4.90 -4.50
C PRO A 136 -41.46 5.03 -5.01
N GLY A 137 -40.49 5.44 -4.17
CA GLY A 137 -39.06 5.50 -4.52
C GLY A 137 -38.18 4.69 -3.56
N THR A 138 -36.89 4.58 -3.89
CA THR A 138 -35.87 3.90 -3.06
C THR A 138 -35.80 4.54 -1.67
N LEU A 139 -35.84 3.69 -0.64
CA LEU A 139 -35.60 4.04 0.75
C LEU A 139 -34.38 3.29 1.26
N ALA A 140 -33.75 3.80 2.32
CA ALA A 140 -32.68 3.12 3.02
C ALA A 140 -33.14 2.75 4.44
N VAL A 141 -32.68 1.60 4.93
CA VAL A 141 -32.84 1.16 6.33
C VAL A 141 -31.54 0.51 6.79
N THR A 142 -31.17 0.75 8.04
CA THR A 142 -29.99 0.12 8.64
C THR A 142 -30.38 -1.19 9.31
N ALA A 143 -29.76 -2.28 8.89
CA ALA A 143 -29.74 -3.56 9.58
C ALA A 143 -28.59 -3.58 10.61
N THR A 144 -28.90 -3.91 11.85
CA THR A 144 -27.88 -3.99 12.91
C THR A 144 -27.06 -5.26 12.79
N TYR A 145 -25.73 -5.12 12.81
CA TYR A 145 -24.78 -6.22 12.89
C TYR A 145 -24.22 -6.33 14.33
N PRO A 146 -24.53 -7.40 15.07
CA PRO A 146 -24.20 -7.50 16.50
C PRO A 146 -22.75 -7.91 16.80
N ASN A 147 -22.01 -8.42 15.81
CA ASN A 147 -20.70 -9.03 16.02
C ASN A 147 -19.52 -8.17 15.53
N SER A 148 -19.75 -6.87 15.32
CA SER A 148 -18.68 -5.93 14.96
C SER A 148 -17.52 -6.01 15.98
N PRO A 149 -16.25 -6.05 15.53
CA PRO A 149 -15.77 -5.84 14.14
C PRO A 149 -15.59 -7.12 13.29
N THR A 150 -16.13 -8.28 13.69
CA THR A 150 -15.94 -9.54 12.93
C THR A 150 -16.41 -9.38 11.48
N ARG A 151 -15.55 -9.69 10.50
CA ARG A 151 -15.85 -9.56 9.06
C ARG A 151 -17.00 -10.48 8.61
N TYR A 152 -17.85 -9.99 7.70
CA TYR A 152 -18.79 -10.80 6.90
C TYR A 152 -18.56 -10.58 5.41
N ARG A 153 -18.43 -11.68 4.67
CA ARG A 153 -18.25 -11.69 3.21
C ARG A 153 -19.57 -11.66 2.47
N TYR A 154 -20.59 -12.36 3.00
CA TYR A 154 -21.89 -12.46 2.34
C TYR A 154 -23.03 -11.97 3.21
N VAL A 155 -24.05 -11.41 2.56
CA VAL A 155 -25.32 -11.02 3.15
C VAL A 155 -26.45 -11.79 2.48
N GLN A 156 -27.16 -12.61 3.24
CA GLN A 156 -28.28 -13.40 2.74
C GLN A 156 -29.62 -12.86 3.25
N PHE A 157 -30.44 -12.42 2.32
CA PHE A 157 -31.84 -12.05 2.56
C PHE A 157 -32.72 -13.29 2.47
N ILE A 158 -33.54 -13.53 3.50
CA ILE A 158 -34.49 -14.64 3.56
C ILE A 158 -35.90 -14.07 3.67
N SER A 159 -36.77 -14.54 2.77
CA SER A 159 -38.21 -14.25 2.80
C SER A 159 -38.98 -15.48 3.30
N ASP A 160 -39.54 -15.37 4.51
CA ASP A 160 -40.29 -16.45 5.20
C ASP A 160 -41.79 -16.47 4.85
N ILE A 161 -42.27 -15.51 4.05
CA ILE A 161 -43.69 -15.33 3.74
C ILE A 161 -43.94 -15.12 2.24
N THR A 162 -45.20 -15.13 1.81
CA THR A 162 -45.59 -15.00 0.39
C THR A 162 -45.40 -13.60 -0.21
N GLU A 163 -44.72 -12.69 0.49
CA GLU A 163 -44.56 -11.30 0.10
C GLU A 163 -43.26 -11.09 -0.71
N VAL A 164 -43.29 -10.08 -1.57
CA VAL A 164 -42.15 -9.69 -2.41
C VAL A 164 -41.40 -8.57 -1.71
N PHE A 165 -40.11 -8.77 -1.48
CA PHE A 165 -39.20 -7.73 -1.02
C PHE A 165 -38.32 -7.28 -2.18
N LEU A 166 -38.25 -5.97 -2.43
CA LEU A 166 -37.46 -5.39 -3.51
C LEU A 166 -36.20 -4.76 -2.94
N ILE A 167 -35.04 -5.16 -3.45
CA ILE A 167 -33.71 -4.73 -3.01
C ILE A 167 -33.03 -4.03 -4.19
N ASP A 168 -32.55 -2.81 -3.98
CA ASP A 168 -31.84 -1.96 -4.95
C ASP A 168 -30.32 -2.13 -4.79
N ALA A 169 -29.85 -2.13 -3.55
CA ALA A 169 -28.43 -2.32 -3.20
C ALA A 169 -28.28 -2.63 -1.72
N ILE A 170 -27.10 -3.09 -1.33
CA ILE A 170 -26.64 -3.10 0.06
C ILE A 170 -25.29 -2.42 0.17
N GLU A 171 -25.05 -1.82 1.34
CA GLU A 171 -23.86 -1.03 1.65
C GLU A 171 -23.40 -1.38 3.07
N ALA A 172 -22.14 -1.75 3.25
CA ALA A 172 -21.54 -1.90 4.57
C ALA A 172 -21.25 -0.50 5.17
N VAL A 173 -21.69 -0.26 6.41
CA VAL A 173 -21.41 1.02 7.09
C VAL A 173 -19.93 1.16 7.45
N THR A 174 -19.28 0.03 7.73
CA THR A 174 -17.84 -0.10 7.90
C THR A 174 -17.43 -1.42 7.29
N PHE A 175 -16.26 -1.46 6.65
CA PHE A 175 -15.67 -2.64 6.02
C PHE A 175 -14.15 -2.63 6.21
N SER A 176 -13.47 -3.74 5.90
CA SER A 176 -12.00 -3.87 5.93
C SER A 176 -11.52 -4.09 4.49
N PRO A 177 -10.90 -3.08 3.86
CA PRO A 177 -10.33 -3.21 2.53
C PRO A 177 -9.07 -4.11 2.49
N ASP A 178 -8.85 -4.78 1.37
CA ASP A 178 -7.65 -5.52 0.90
C ASP A 178 -7.61 -5.28 -0.62
N ASP A 179 -6.90 -4.21 -1.02
CA ASP A 179 -7.00 -3.55 -2.33
C ASP A 179 -6.22 -4.29 -3.45
N ASP A 180 -5.10 -4.91 -3.10
CA ASP A 180 -4.25 -5.71 -3.98
C ASP A 180 -4.74 -7.19 -4.07
N GLY A 181 -5.49 -7.64 -3.06
CA GLY A 181 -6.19 -8.91 -3.04
C GLY A 181 -5.31 -10.09 -2.62
N ASP A 182 -4.17 -9.84 -1.96
CA ASP A 182 -3.24 -10.87 -1.52
C ASP A 182 -3.70 -11.58 -0.23
N GLY A 183 -4.63 -10.97 0.50
CA GLY A 183 -5.23 -11.47 1.74
C GLY A 183 -4.70 -10.83 3.02
N ILE A 184 -3.77 -9.89 2.92
CA ILE A 184 -3.41 -8.93 3.95
C ILE A 184 -4.35 -7.73 3.82
N LEU A 185 -4.75 -7.13 4.94
CA LEU A 185 -5.65 -5.97 4.90
C LEU A 185 -4.82 -4.69 4.76
N ASN A 186 -5.34 -3.67 4.07
CA ASN A 186 -4.66 -2.37 3.98
C ASN A 186 -4.30 -1.78 5.36
N SER A 187 -5.07 -2.13 6.41
CA SER A 187 -4.80 -1.69 7.78
C SER A 187 -3.69 -2.46 8.49
N ASP A 188 -3.38 -3.67 8.02
CA ASP A 188 -2.25 -4.48 8.48
C ASP A 188 -0.95 -4.12 7.72
N GLU A 189 -1.06 -3.36 6.63
CA GLU A 189 0.04 -2.82 5.78
C GLU A 189 0.32 -1.32 6.05
N ASP A 190 -0.37 -0.74 7.03
CA ASP A 190 -0.13 0.61 7.56
C ASP A 190 1.10 0.60 8.47
N ARG A 191 2.28 0.62 7.86
CA ARG A 191 3.60 0.44 8.51
C ARG A 191 3.75 1.27 9.79
N ASN A 192 3.57 2.59 9.67
CA ASN A 192 3.75 3.55 10.76
C ASN A 192 2.45 3.79 11.57
N HIS A 193 1.35 3.12 11.23
CA HIS A 193 0.05 3.21 11.90
C HIS A 193 -0.54 4.63 11.95
N ASP A 194 -0.24 5.47 10.97
CA ASP A 194 -0.74 6.85 10.89
C ASP A 194 -2.11 6.93 10.17
N GLY A 195 -2.53 5.85 9.51
CA GLY A 195 -3.78 5.73 8.78
C GLY A 195 -3.75 6.32 7.37
N ASN A 196 -2.57 6.62 6.83
CA ASN A 196 -2.33 7.13 5.49
C ASN A 196 -1.52 6.13 4.64
N PHE A 197 -2.20 5.07 4.19
CA PHE A 197 -1.60 3.98 3.41
C PHE A 197 -0.95 4.45 2.09
N ASP A 198 -1.32 5.62 1.56
CA ASP A 198 -0.77 6.18 0.31
C ASP A 198 0.71 6.60 0.41
N ASN A 199 1.30 6.68 1.61
CA ASN A 199 2.71 7.05 1.80
C ASN A 199 3.64 5.92 2.23
N ASP A 200 3.12 4.70 2.35
CA ASP A 200 3.92 3.53 2.69
C ASP A 200 4.25 2.81 1.38
N ASP A 201 5.50 2.89 0.94
CA ASP A 201 6.03 2.37 -0.34
C ASP A 201 7.44 1.83 -0.06
N THR A 202 7.54 0.53 0.21
CA THR A 202 8.72 -0.07 0.85
C THR A 202 9.87 -0.29 -0.14
N ASP A 203 9.58 -0.73 -1.35
CA ASP A 203 10.58 -0.92 -2.41
C ASP A 203 10.82 0.34 -3.28
N GLY A 204 9.98 1.38 -3.10
CA GLY A 204 10.08 2.66 -3.77
C GLY A 204 9.66 2.61 -5.25
N ASP A 205 8.85 1.63 -5.66
CA ASP A 205 8.42 1.46 -7.05
C ASP A 205 7.26 2.37 -7.47
N THR A 206 6.72 3.15 -6.52
CA THR A 206 5.56 4.06 -6.61
C THR A 206 4.18 3.43 -6.47
N ILE A 207 4.09 2.15 -6.15
CA ILE A 207 2.88 1.46 -5.73
C ILE A 207 2.94 1.39 -4.20
N PRO A 208 1.99 2.03 -3.49
CA PRO A 208 1.96 1.90 -2.04
C PRO A 208 1.69 0.45 -1.63
N ASN A 209 2.24 0.02 -0.50
CA ASN A 209 2.18 -1.34 0.02
C ASN A 209 0.78 -1.97 -0.08
N TYR A 210 -0.27 -1.28 0.39
CA TYR A 210 -1.66 -1.78 0.32
C TYR A 210 -2.22 -2.04 -1.09
N GLN A 211 -1.49 -1.67 -2.15
CA GLN A 211 -1.79 -1.90 -3.56
C GLN A 211 -0.72 -2.73 -4.27
N ASP A 212 0.34 -3.11 -3.57
CA ASP A 212 1.42 -3.95 -4.06
C ASP A 212 1.28 -5.36 -3.48
N THR A 213 1.53 -6.35 -4.31
CA THR A 213 1.49 -7.75 -3.88
C THR A 213 2.85 -8.29 -3.44
N ASP A 214 3.91 -7.47 -3.56
CA ASP A 214 5.33 -7.79 -3.34
C ASP A 214 6.02 -6.55 -2.73
N ASP A 215 5.62 -6.17 -1.52
CA ASP A 215 5.92 -4.88 -0.86
C ASP A 215 7.41 -4.51 -0.85
N ASP A 216 8.29 -5.50 -0.69
CA ASP A 216 9.73 -5.32 -0.62
C ASP A 216 10.45 -5.51 -1.97
N GLY A 217 9.69 -5.87 -3.02
CA GLY A 217 10.15 -6.03 -4.39
C GLY A 217 11.13 -7.18 -4.60
N ASP A 218 11.17 -8.17 -3.71
CA ASP A 218 12.12 -9.27 -3.77
C ASP A 218 11.70 -10.42 -4.73
N GLY A 219 10.42 -10.41 -5.14
CA GLY A 219 9.80 -11.39 -6.01
C GLY A 219 9.06 -12.52 -5.29
N ILE A 220 8.74 -12.36 -4.00
CA ILE A 220 7.96 -13.27 -3.17
C ILE A 220 6.73 -12.49 -2.66
N ASP A 221 5.54 -12.94 -3.09
CA ASP A 221 4.30 -12.24 -2.71
C ASP A 221 4.17 -12.01 -1.19
N THR A 222 3.78 -10.80 -0.76
CA THR A 222 3.63 -10.34 0.63
C THR A 222 2.85 -11.35 1.50
N ALA A 223 1.70 -11.84 1.02
CA ALA A 223 0.92 -12.90 1.68
C ALA A 223 1.66 -14.24 1.91
N THR A 224 2.71 -14.54 1.14
CA THR A 224 3.55 -15.73 1.35
C THR A 224 4.43 -15.59 2.59
N GLU A 225 4.86 -14.37 2.87
CA GLU A 225 5.76 -13.99 3.96
C GLU A 225 4.99 -13.65 5.24
N CYS A 226 3.74 -13.22 5.08
CA CYS A 226 2.74 -13.10 6.14
C CYS A 226 1.68 -14.24 6.11
N PRO A 227 2.05 -15.51 6.38
CA PRO A 227 1.09 -16.63 6.36
C PRO A 227 0.08 -16.61 7.54
N SER A 228 0.25 -15.66 8.48
CA SER A 228 -0.64 -15.45 9.62
C SER A 228 -0.58 -14.00 10.09
N ASN A 229 -1.68 -13.47 10.60
CA ASN A 229 -1.72 -12.19 11.32
C ASN A 229 -1.64 -12.44 12.86
N PRO A 230 -0.73 -11.78 13.60
CA PRO A 230 0.27 -10.81 13.13
C PRO A 230 1.33 -11.48 12.25
N CYS A 231 1.82 -10.72 11.26
CA CYS A 231 2.83 -11.15 10.30
C CYS A 231 4.11 -11.62 11.00
N THR A 232 4.89 -12.43 10.30
CA THR A 232 6.14 -12.98 10.83
C THR A 232 7.17 -11.86 10.96
N ASP A 233 7.92 -11.90 12.05
CA ASP A 233 9.10 -11.09 12.37
C ASP A 233 10.08 -12.10 12.98
N SER A 234 11.18 -12.39 12.27
CA SER A 234 11.99 -13.61 12.49
C SER A 234 13.17 -13.39 13.42
N ASP A 235 13.80 -12.21 13.35
CA ASP A 235 14.85 -11.68 14.23
C ASP A 235 14.29 -10.99 15.47
N GLY A 236 13.05 -10.50 15.41
CA GLY A 236 12.37 -9.81 16.50
C GLY A 236 12.72 -8.34 16.59
N ASP A 237 13.07 -7.71 15.46
CA ASP A 237 13.60 -6.35 15.42
C ASP A 237 12.54 -5.25 15.22
N THR A 238 11.27 -5.65 15.14
CA THR A 238 10.06 -4.84 14.89
C THR A 238 9.69 -4.59 13.44
N VAL A 239 10.57 -4.90 12.48
CA VAL A 239 10.26 -4.88 11.05
C VAL A 239 9.68 -6.25 10.67
N PRO A 240 8.47 -6.33 10.10
CA PRO A 240 7.95 -7.59 9.61
C PRO A 240 8.69 -8.08 8.37
N ASN A 241 8.87 -9.39 8.27
CA ASN A 241 9.57 -10.05 7.17
C ASN A 241 9.13 -9.63 5.76
N TYR A 242 7.86 -9.29 5.55
CA TYR A 242 7.33 -8.91 4.24
C TYR A 242 7.77 -7.51 3.78
N LEU A 243 8.39 -6.73 4.68
CA LEU A 243 8.98 -5.43 4.39
C LEU A 243 10.50 -5.52 4.17
N GLU A 244 11.06 -6.72 4.18
CA GLU A 244 12.50 -6.96 4.21
C GLU A 244 12.93 -7.98 3.15
N PRO A 245 13.67 -7.54 2.11
CA PRO A 245 14.04 -8.40 1.01
C PRO A 245 14.74 -9.70 1.45
N ASN A 246 14.19 -10.86 1.09
CA ASN A 246 14.79 -12.17 1.41
C ASN A 246 16.11 -12.46 0.69
N ASN A 247 16.55 -11.53 -0.16
CA ASN A 247 17.73 -11.66 -1.00
C ASN A 247 18.83 -10.62 -0.69
N VAL A 248 18.65 -9.83 0.38
CA VAL A 248 19.61 -8.81 0.86
C VAL A 248 20.29 -9.30 2.15
N ASP A 249 21.59 -9.02 2.23
CA ASP A 249 22.51 -9.33 3.32
C ASP A 249 23.49 -8.15 3.37
N THR A 250 23.15 -7.15 4.18
CA THR A 250 23.80 -5.82 4.19
C THR A 250 25.24 -5.91 4.72
N ASP A 251 25.46 -6.60 5.84
CA ASP A 251 26.77 -6.72 6.48
C ASP A 251 27.64 -7.89 5.98
N THR A 252 27.06 -8.81 5.18
CA THR A 252 27.68 -10.00 4.60
C THR A 252 28.06 -11.10 5.59
N ASP A 253 27.38 -11.20 6.73
CA ASP A 253 27.65 -12.22 7.75
C ASP A 253 26.99 -13.60 7.47
N SER A 254 26.14 -13.66 6.44
CA SER A 254 25.33 -14.82 5.99
C SER A 254 23.94 -14.98 6.64
N ALA A 255 23.53 -14.10 7.55
CA ALA A 255 22.13 -13.81 7.78
C ALA A 255 21.62 -12.89 6.65
N MET A 256 20.34 -13.02 6.32
CA MET A 256 19.69 -12.05 5.42
C MET A 256 18.93 -11.11 6.34
N ASN A 257 18.72 -9.87 5.93
CA ASN A 257 18.14 -8.82 6.76
C ASN A 257 16.88 -9.25 7.52
N HIS A 258 15.89 -9.83 6.82
CA HIS A 258 14.66 -10.41 7.42
C HIS A 258 14.83 -11.48 8.52
N ALA A 259 16.06 -11.89 8.81
CA ALA A 259 16.41 -12.87 9.83
C ALA A 259 17.71 -12.49 10.57
N ASP A 260 18.16 -11.25 10.44
CA ASP A 260 19.27 -10.64 11.16
C ASP A 260 18.75 -9.52 12.06
N ASN A 261 19.37 -9.31 13.21
CA ASN A 261 18.86 -8.37 14.22
C ASN A 261 19.80 -7.18 14.43
N ASP A 262 20.82 -7.07 13.57
CA ASP A 262 21.97 -6.15 13.54
C ASP A 262 22.40 -6.10 12.07
N ASP A 263 21.50 -5.60 11.23
CA ASP A 263 21.49 -5.77 9.76
C ASP A 263 22.76 -5.28 9.05
N ASP A 264 23.38 -4.24 9.60
CA ASP A 264 24.56 -3.57 9.08
C ASP A 264 25.86 -3.99 9.83
N GLY A 265 25.70 -4.78 10.89
CA GLY A 265 26.78 -5.36 11.68
C GLY A 265 27.57 -4.33 12.47
N ASP A 266 26.93 -3.24 12.88
CA ASP A 266 27.56 -2.15 13.61
C ASP A 266 27.53 -2.30 15.15
N THR A 267 26.87 -3.35 15.65
CA THR A 267 26.69 -3.71 17.07
C THR A 267 25.59 -2.99 17.85
N ILE A 268 24.92 -2.03 17.23
CA ILE A 268 23.59 -1.58 17.62
C ILE A 268 22.60 -2.58 17.00
N LEU A 269 21.45 -2.80 17.66
CA LEU A 269 20.46 -3.72 17.10
C LEU A 269 19.49 -2.88 16.28
N THR A 270 18.99 -3.40 15.15
CA THR A 270 17.97 -2.74 14.32
C THR A 270 16.82 -2.15 15.15
N ALA A 271 16.33 -2.90 16.15
CA ALA A 271 15.26 -2.44 17.06
C ALA A 271 15.64 -1.27 17.99
N ASP A 272 16.93 -1.08 18.28
CA ASP A 272 17.47 0.00 19.12
C ASP A 272 17.80 1.26 18.28
N GLU A 273 17.66 1.19 16.95
CA GLU A 273 17.91 2.28 15.99
C GLU A 273 16.65 3.07 15.61
N ASP A 274 15.53 2.81 16.29
CA ASP A 274 14.36 3.70 16.36
C ASP A 274 14.69 4.91 17.26
N ILE A 275 15.43 5.86 16.69
CA ILE A 275 15.94 7.06 17.36
C ILE A 275 14.78 7.96 17.82
N ASN A 276 13.71 8.01 17.03
CA ASN A 276 12.57 8.90 17.30
C ASN A 276 11.54 8.28 18.28
N GLY A 277 11.57 6.96 18.46
CA GLY A 277 10.73 6.19 19.38
C GLY A 277 9.31 5.93 18.86
N ASN A 278 9.09 5.91 17.55
CA ASN A 278 7.80 5.64 16.91
C ASN A 278 7.50 4.14 16.79
N GLY A 279 8.49 3.28 17.01
CA GLY A 279 8.42 1.83 16.83
C GLY A 279 8.67 1.35 15.40
N ASP A 280 9.29 2.18 14.57
CA ASP A 280 9.62 1.90 13.17
C ASP A 280 11.06 2.38 12.88
N PRO A 281 12.09 1.51 12.96
CA PRO A 281 13.49 1.90 12.76
C PRO A 281 13.83 2.25 11.31
N THR A 282 12.91 2.00 10.39
CA THR A 282 13.19 2.07 8.95
C THR A 282 13.01 3.46 8.34
N ASP A 283 12.43 4.40 9.09
CA ASP A 283 12.20 5.78 8.68
C ASP A 283 13.22 6.77 9.30
N ASP A 284 14.13 6.28 10.12
CA ASP A 284 15.22 7.04 10.72
C ASP A 284 16.46 6.99 9.80
N ASP A 285 16.82 8.16 9.27
CA ASP A 285 17.97 8.43 8.38
C ASP A 285 18.62 9.72 8.91
N LEU A 286 19.57 9.56 9.83
CA LEU A 286 20.11 10.66 10.65
C LEU A 286 20.95 11.64 9.82
N ASP A 287 21.80 11.13 8.93
CA ASP A 287 22.68 11.94 8.09
C ASP A 287 22.00 12.45 6.79
N GLY A 288 20.87 11.84 6.42
CA GLY A 288 20.06 12.22 5.27
C GLY A 288 20.63 11.77 3.92
N ASP A 289 21.45 10.71 3.90
CA ASP A 289 22.03 10.17 2.67
C ASP A 289 21.05 9.28 1.87
N GLY A 290 19.93 8.89 2.50
CA GLY A 290 18.86 8.07 1.95
C GLY A 290 18.94 6.59 2.33
N LYS A 291 19.85 6.20 3.21
CA LYS A 291 19.96 4.87 3.79
C LYS A 291 19.51 4.96 5.26
N PRO A 292 18.48 4.21 5.68
CA PRO A 292 18.08 4.19 7.07
C PRO A 292 19.20 3.68 7.98
N ASN A 293 19.25 4.20 9.21
CA ASN A 293 20.27 3.89 10.22
C ASN A 293 20.49 2.38 10.39
N TYR A 294 19.42 1.59 10.51
CA TYR A 294 19.54 0.13 10.67
C TYR A 294 20.21 -0.62 9.52
N LEU A 295 20.39 0.03 8.36
CA LEU A 295 21.16 -0.51 7.25
C LEU A 295 22.54 0.14 7.13
N ASP A 296 22.82 1.22 7.88
CA ASP A 296 23.95 2.13 7.72
C ASP A 296 25.07 2.08 8.76
N ASP A 297 26.27 1.69 8.32
CA ASP A 297 27.39 1.43 9.22
C ASP A 297 28.14 2.70 9.69
N ASP A 298 27.61 3.88 9.37
CA ASP A 298 28.12 5.24 9.62
C ASP A 298 26.94 6.22 9.84
N ASP A 299 26.13 5.93 10.85
CA ASP A 299 24.81 6.54 11.12
C ASP A 299 24.74 8.07 11.04
N ASP A 300 25.79 8.77 11.48
CA ASP A 300 25.82 10.23 11.52
C ASP A 300 26.61 10.86 10.35
N GLY A 301 27.19 10.03 9.49
CA GLY A 301 27.92 10.42 8.30
C GLY A 301 29.22 11.17 8.56
N ASP A 302 29.84 11.03 9.75
CA ASP A 302 31.12 11.66 10.09
C ASP A 302 32.34 10.95 9.45
N GLY A 303 32.15 9.72 8.97
CA GLY A 303 33.18 8.90 8.33
C GLY A 303 33.85 7.90 9.27
N THR A 304 33.43 7.85 10.53
CA THR A 304 33.82 6.86 11.55
C THR A 304 32.68 5.87 11.72
N LEU A 305 32.93 4.61 11.39
CA LEU A 305 31.90 3.58 11.49
C LEU A 305 31.28 3.50 12.89
N THR A 306 29.95 3.39 12.98
CA THR A 306 29.18 3.33 14.23
C THR A 306 29.79 2.34 15.25
N LYS A 307 30.18 1.15 14.78
CA LYS A 307 30.85 0.12 15.60
C LYS A 307 32.13 0.56 16.32
N ASP A 308 32.83 1.55 15.78
CA ASP A 308 34.09 2.07 16.30
C ASP A 308 33.88 3.26 17.26
N GLU A 309 32.72 3.90 17.23
CA GLU A 309 32.36 5.05 18.07
C GLU A 309 31.72 4.65 19.40
N GLY A 310 30.77 3.72 19.31
CA GLY A 310 30.02 3.14 20.42
C GLY A 310 29.02 4.08 21.11
N THR A 311 28.28 3.55 22.08
CA THR A 311 27.19 4.25 22.81
C THR A 311 27.66 5.25 23.88
N GLY A 312 28.88 5.77 23.75
CA GLY A 312 29.46 6.78 24.64
C GLY A 312 28.86 8.17 24.41
N ASP A 313 29.38 9.17 25.13
CA ASP A 313 29.08 10.60 24.97
C ASP A 313 30.38 11.32 25.31
N SER A 314 31.25 11.44 24.30
CA SER A 314 32.66 11.82 24.45
C SER A 314 32.84 13.29 24.82
N ASP A 315 31.96 14.15 24.31
CA ASP A 315 32.01 15.59 24.48
C ASP A 315 31.07 16.09 25.60
N GLY A 316 30.10 15.27 26.01
CA GLY A 316 29.19 15.50 27.12
C GLY A 316 27.96 16.34 26.78
N ASP A 317 27.56 16.40 25.51
CA ASP A 317 26.42 17.17 25.05
C ASP A 317 25.06 16.44 25.23
N GLY A 318 25.12 15.12 25.43
CA GLY A 318 23.99 14.24 25.69
C GLY A 318 23.47 13.46 24.48
N ILE A 319 24.12 13.57 23.32
CA ILE A 319 23.91 12.73 22.14
C ILE A 319 24.93 11.58 22.20
N PRO A 320 24.51 10.32 21.97
CA PRO A 320 25.45 9.21 21.86
C PRO A 320 26.45 9.42 20.70
N ASN A 321 27.71 8.98 20.85
CA ASN A 321 28.74 9.23 19.83
C ASN A 321 28.30 8.82 18.42
N TYR A 322 27.71 7.61 18.28
CA TYR A 322 27.24 7.10 16.99
C TYR A 322 26.07 7.86 16.34
N LEU A 323 25.50 8.82 17.05
CA LEU A 323 24.45 9.71 16.55
C LEU A 323 24.93 11.17 16.55
N ASP A 324 26.22 11.40 16.82
CA ASP A 324 26.80 12.72 17.00
C ASP A 324 27.96 12.92 16.03
N PRO A 325 27.71 13.60 14.89
CA PRO A 325 28.74 13.85 13.89
C PRO A 325 29.82 14.82 14.39
N ASN A 326 29.69 15.31 15.64
CA ASN A 326 30.67 16.15 16.32
C ASN A 326 31.25 15.47 17.57
N SER A 327 31.14 14.15 17.70
CA SER A 327 31.59 13.40 18.89
C SER A 327 33.10 13.53 19.15
N GLY A 328 33.87 13.83 18.10
CA GLY A 328 35.29 14.20 18.14
C GLY A 328 35.60 15.52 18.85
N GLY A 329 34.57 16.34 19.09
CA GLY A 329 34.63 17.70 19.63
C GLY A 329 34.82 18.76 18.55
N ASP A 330 34.09 19.87 18.69
CA ASP A 330 34.24 21.11 17.90
C ASP A 330 34.56 22.26 18.88
N SER A 331 35.86 22.47 19.12
CA SER A 331 36.37 23.32 20.19
C SER A 331 36.12 24.82 19.95
N ASP A 332 35.94 25.27 18.70
CA ASP A 332 35.65 26.66 18.34
C ASP A 332 34.23 26.91 17.83
N SER A 333 33.45 25.84 17.65
CA SER A 333 32.05 25.85 17.24
C SER A 333 31.85 26.38 15.81
N ASP A 334 32.79 26.10 14.91
CA ASP A 334 32.73 26.51 13.50
C ASP A 334 32.00 25.49 12.59
N GLY A 335 31.73 24.28 13.11
CA GLY A 335 31.04 23.20 12.42
C GLY A 335 31.97 22.23 11.67
N ILE A 336 33.28 22.25 11.95
CA ILE A 336 34.24 21.22 11.57
C ILE A 336 34.78 20.60 12.86
N ILE A 337 34.82 19.26 12.96
CA ILE A 337 35.37 18.60 14.14
C ILE A 337 36.89 18.84 14.25
N ASP A 338 37.39 18.93 15.48
CA ASP A 338 38.81 19.17 15.79
C ASP A 338 39.76 18.19 15.04
N GLY A 339 39.26 16.99 14.73
CA GLY A 339 39.96 15.94 14.00
C GLY A 339 40.14 16.21 12.51
N ASP A 340 39.18 16.90 11.89
CA ASP A 340 39.07 17.15 10.45
C ASP A 340 39.74 18.46 10.01
N GLU A 341 40.12 19.29 10.97
CA GLU A 341 40.84 20.53 10.74
C GLU A 341 42.34 20.31 10.50
N ASP A 342 42.63 19.33 9.64
CA ASP A 342 43.94 18.97 9.09
C ASP A 342 44.00 19.32 7.59
N PRO A 343 44.00 20.62 7.21
CA PRO A 343 44.09 21.05 5.81
C PRO A 343 45.37 20.58 5.10
N ASN A 344 46.38 20.12 5.84
CA ASN A 344 47.63 19.62 5.29
C ASN A 344 47.59 18.09 5.01
N GLY A 345 46.72 17.35 5.69
CA GLY A 345 46.50 15.91 5.55
C GLY A 345 47.63 15.05 6.09
N ASP A 346 48.29 15.46 7.19
CA ASP A 346 49.35 14.69 7.87
C ASP A 346 48.86 13.91 9.10
N ASN A 347 47.55 13.85 9.30
CA ASN A 347 46.82 13.27 10.42
C ASN A 347 47.26 13.88 11.77
N ASN A 348 47.49 15.20 11.80
CA ASN A 348 47.87 15.91 13.02
C ASN A 348 47.29 17.34 13.07
N PRO A 349 45.96 17.50 13.21
CA PRO A 349 45.29 18.81 13.24
C PRO A 349 45.82 19.76 14.35
N LEU A 350 46.38 19.21 15.43
CA LEU A 350 46.96 19.98 16.54
C LEU A 350 48.13 20.91 16.16
N ASN A 351 48.73 20.75 14.97
CA ASN A 351 49.83 21.59 14.50
C ASN A 351 49.44 22.55 13.37
N ASP A 352 48.20 22.47 12.88
CA ASP A 352 47.75 23.22 11.73
C ASP A 352 47.25 24.59 12.15
N ASP A 353 47.82 25.61 11.53
CA ASP A 353 47.61 27.04 11.82
C ASP A 353 47.67 27.76 10.47
N THR A 354 46.50 27.85 9.83
CA THR A 354 46.36 28.30 8.45
C THR A 354 46.70 29.79 8.29
N ASP A 355 46.40 30.59 9.31
CA ASP A 355 46.58 32.05 9.27
C ASP A 355 47.92 32.51 9.88
N GLY A 356 48.60 31.63 10.62
CA GLY A 356 49.91 31.81 11.21
C GLY A 356 49.91 32.67 12.47
N ASP A 357 48.79 32.79 13.17
CA ASP A 357 48.66 33.61 14.37
C ASP A 357 49.12 32.91 15.67
N GLY A 358 49.33 31.59 15.59
CA GLY A 358 49.79 30.74 16.69
C GLY A 358 48.67 30.01 17.45
N THR A 359 47.42 30.19 17.05
CA THR A 359 46.25 29.38 17.44
C THR A 359 46.09 28.29 16.39
N PRO A 360 46.04 26.99 16.77
CA PRO A 360 45.68 25.94 15.83
C PRO A 360 44.29 26.18 15.25
N ASN A 361 44.02 25.69 14.03
CA ASN A 361 42.73 25.87 13.35
C ASN A 361 41.56 25.46 14.25
N TYR A 362 41.66 24.31 14.93
CA TYR A 362 40.63 23.79 15.85
C TYR A 362 40.31 24.64 17.09
N LEU A 363 40.83 25.86 17.16
CA LEU A 363 40.60 26.79 18.26
C LEU A 363 40.32 28.22 17.76
N ASP A 364 40.13 28.45 16.45
CA ASP A 364 40.07 29.77 15.81
C ASP A 364 38.65 30.23 15.39
#